data_AF-F9EMW4-F1
#
_entry.id   AF-F9EMW4-F1
#
_cell.length_a   1.000
_cell.length_b   1.000
_cell.length_c   1.000
_cell.angle_alpha   90.00
_cell.angle_beta   90.00
_cell.angle_gamma   90.00
#
_symmetry.space_group_name_H-M   'P 1'
#
loop_
_entity.id
_entity.type
_entity.pdbx_description
1 polymer ?
#
loop_
_entity_poly.entity_id
_entity_poly.type
_entity_poly.pdbx_seq_one_letter_code
_entity_poly.pdbx_strand_id
1 'polypeptide(L)'
;MTGIGGKKNSGFGQFISEDPMFFDGTDFDAIESESDAFINRALFTKSKKFLLLSSYSPKIEEIKKIKESDNCYQLIKRSGFVNSSLYSEQAEKRKQVYMLSSGSVLNFKPEGKILDLSLHGNHSIYRMGKPIVLGVKI
;
A
#
# COMPACT_ATOMS: atom_id res chain seq x y z
N MET A 1 20.24 -14.08 -1.99
CA MET A 1 19.76 -13.56 -3.29
C MET A 1 18.78 -12.43 -3.09
N THR A 2 19.17 -11.25 -3.55
CA THR A 2 18.41 -10.01 -3.51
C THR A 2 17.43 -9.93 -4.69
N GLY A 3 16.42 -9.07 -4.61
CA GLY A 3 15.38 -8.91 -5.64
C GLY A 3 13.96 -9.03 -5.09
N ILE A 4 13.00 -8.44 -5.82
CA ILE A 4 11.60 -8.30 -5.41
C ILE A 4 10.71 -9.12 -6.35
N GLY A 5 9.93 -10.05 -5.77
CA GLY A 5 8.99 -10.90 -6.51
C GLY A 5 9.66 -11.87 -7.49
N GLY A 6 8.83 -12.59 -8.26
CA GLY A 6 9.28 -13.48 -9.34
C GLY A 6 10.12 -14.69 -8.89
N LYS A 7 10.63 -15.43 -9.89
CA LYS A 7 11.59 -16.52 -9.69
C LYS A 7 13.01 -15.95 -9.60
N LYS A 8 13.36 -15.42 -8.42
CA LYS A 8 14.66 -14.75 -8.21
C LYS A 8 15.84 -15.61 -8.63
N ASN A 9 15.81 -16.91 -8.31
CA ASN A 9 16.86 -17.88 -8.67
C ASN A 9 17.06 -18.08 -10.17
N SER A 10 16.12 -17.62 -11.00
CA SER A 10 16.20 -17.64 -12.46
C SER A 10 16.54 -16.26 -13.06
N GLY A 11 17.01 -15.31 -12.25
CA GLY A 11 17.45 -13.98 -12.68
C GLY A 11 16.38 -12.88 -12.64
N PHE A 12 15.13 -13.19 -12.25
CA PHE A 12 14.05 -12.19 -12.24
C PHE A 12 14.03 -11.31 -10.97
N GLY A 13 13.49 -10.10 -11.10
CA GLY A 13 13.23 -9.21 -9.96
C GLY A 13 14.46 -8.46 -9.44
N GLN A 14 15.55 -8.46 -10.20
CA GLN A 14 16.72 -7.62 -9.93
C GLN A 14 16.38 -6.14 -10.16
N PHE A 15 17.01 -5.26 -9.38
CA PHE A 15 16.87 -3.82 -9.49
C PHE A 15 18.20 -3.15 -9.12
N ILE A 16 18.37 -1.92 -9.57
CA ILE A 16 19.43 -1.02 -9.12
C ILE A 16 18.75 0.04 -8.25
N SER A 17 19.40 0.41 -7.15
CA SER A 17 18.94 1.52 -6.32
C SER A 17 19.61 2.78 -6.81
N GLU A 18 18.81 3.83 -7.00
CA GLU A 18 19.29 5.19 -7.24
C GLU A 18 19.04 6.04 -5.99
N ASP A 19 19.52 7.28 -6.02
CA ASP A 19 19.29 8.22 -4.95
C ASP A 19 17.78 8.53 -4.80
N PRO A 20 17.25 8.55 -3.57
CA PRO A 20 15.84 8.79 -3.36
C PRO A 20 15.49 10.27 -3.63
N MET A 21 14.34 10.49 -4.25
CA MET A 21 13.70 11.80 -4.26
C MET A 21 12.94 12.02 -2.95
N PHE A 22 13.06 13.23 -2.40
CA PHE A 22 12.40 13.62 -1.15
C PHE A 22 11.16 14.47 -1.44
N PHE A 23 10.02 14.05 -0.88
CA PHE A 23 8.77 14.79 -0.92
C PHE A 23 8.43 15.31 0.48
N ASP A 24 8.75 16.56 0.76
CA ASP A 24 8.56 17.22 2.05
C ASP A 24 7.45 18.29 2.06
N GLY A 25 6.89 18.60 0.88
CA GLY A 25 5.87 19.62 0.68
C GLY A 25 6.38 21.07 0.70
N THR A 26 7.69 21.31 0.83
CA THR A 26 8.28 22.64 0.99
C THR A 26 9.31 23.01 -0.08
N ASP A 27 10.05 22.04 -0.62
CA ASP A 27 11.06 22.30 -1.65
C ASP A 27 10.54 21.93 -3.05
N PHE A 28 10.69 22.85 -4.00
CA PHE A 28 10.30 22.69 -5.41
C PHE A 28 11.48 22.85 -6.37
N ASP A 29 12.67 23.23 -5.86
CA ASP A 29 13.83 23.51 -6.71
C ASP A 29 14.51 22.20 -7.19
N ALA A 30 14.34 21.11 -6.45
CA ALA A 30 14.78 19.76 -6.81
C ALA A 30 13.75 18.96 -7.64
N ILE A 31 12.62 19.57 -8.00
CA ILE A 31 11.52 18.87 -8.67
C ILE A 31 11.65 19.02 -10.19
N GLU A 32 12.05 17.92 -10.83
CA GLU A 32 12.39 17.90 -12.25
C GLU A 32 11.14 17.87 -13.18
N SER A 33 9.96 17.56 -12.64
CA SER A 33 8.73 17.45 -13.43
C SER A 33 7.47 17.99 -12.74
N GLU A 34 6.51 18.45 -13.55
CA GLU A 34 5.18 18.86 -13.07
C GLU A 34 4.43 17.74 -12.32
N SER A 35 4.68 16.48 -12.71
CA SER A 35 4.10 15.32 -12.04
C SER A 35 4.63 15.17 -10.63
N ASP A 36 5.94 15.32 -10.45
CA ASP A 36 6.59 15.24 -9.13
C ASP A 36 6.19 16.42 -8.25
N ALA A 37 6.05 17.62 -8.85
CA ALA A 37 5.54 18.81 -8.17
C ALA A 37 4.12 18.58 -7.66
N PHE A 38 3.28 17.96 -8.48
CA PHE A 38 1.93 17.58 -8.10
C PHE A 38 1.93 16.57 -6.96
N ILE A 39 2.72 15.49 -7.04
CA ILE A 39 2.81 14.46 -6.00
C ILE A 39 3.26 15.09 -4.68
N ASN A 40 4.34 15.90 -4.69
CA ASN A 40 4.85 16.57 -3.50
C ASN A 40 3.75 17.40 -2.82
N ARG A 41 3.05 18.27 -3.57
CA ARG A 41 1.93 19.08 -3.03
C ARG A 41 0.78 18.21 -2.53
N ALA A 42 0.39 17.21 -3.32
CA ALA A 42 -0.82 16.43 -3.06
C ALA A 42 -0.68 15.51 -1.83
N LEU A 43 0.54 15.09 -1.48
CA LEU A 43 0.82 14.33 -0.25
C LEU A 43 0.44 15.11 1.03
N PHE A 44 0.59 16.44 1.02
CA PHE A 44 0.35 17.31 2.17
C PHE A 44 -0.93 18.14 2.07
N THR A 45 -1.62 18.10 0.92
CA THR A 45 -2.84 18.89 0.69
C THR A 45 -4.00 18.40 1.57
N LYS A 46 -4.66 19.34 2.26
CA LYS A 46 -5.98 19.11 2.85
C LYS A 46 -7.01 19.05 1.72
N SER A 47 -7.62 17.89 1.50
CA SER A 47 -8.64 17.68 0.47
C SER A 47 -9.91 17.05 1.06
N LYS A 48 -11.00 17.13 0.30
CA LYS A 48 -12.22 16.35 0.51
C LYS A 48 -12.13 14.95 -0.12
N LYS A 49 -11.24 14.75 -1.08
CA LYS A 49 -11.04 13.49 -1.81
C LYS A 49 -9.59 13.04 -1.73
N PHE A 50 -9.40 11.74 -1.52
CA PHE A 50 -8.09 11.13 -1.36
C PHE A 50 -7.94 9.93 -2.30
N LEU A 51 -6.97 10.02 -3.20
CA LEU A 51 -6.56 8.92 -4.08
C LEU A 51 -5.61 7.99 -3.32
N LEU A 52 -5.88 6.68 -3.34
CA LEU A 52 -5.02 5.67 -2.73
C LEU A 52 -3.86 5.32 -3.67
N LEU A 53 -2.61 5.51 -3.24
CA LEU A 53 -1.42 5.04 -3.97
C LEU A 53 -1.01 3.60 -3.61
N SER A 54 -1.65 3.01 -2.61
CA SER A 54 -1.31 1.69 -2.10
C SER A 54 -2.56 0.96 -1.64
N SER A 55 -2.42 -0.35 -1.40
CA SER A 55 -3.55 -1.17 -0.91
C SER A 55 -3.94 -0.75 0.51
N TYR A 56 -5.24 -0.65 0.75
CA TYR A 56 -5.80 -0.15 2.01
C TYR A 56 -6.64 -1.23 2.72
N SER A 57 -6.45 -1.37 4.03
CA SER A 57 -7.34 -2.15 4.88
C SER A 57 -7.94 -1.27 5.98
N PRO A 58 -9.26 -1.15 6.05
CA PRO A 58 -9.90 -0.22 6.98
C PRO A 58 -9.86 -0.67 8.43
N LYS A 59 -9.82 0.31 9.34
CA LYS A 59 -10.28 0.11 10.71
C LYS A 59 -11.79 -0.06 10.74
N ILE A 60 -12.32 -0.60 11.84
CA ILE A 60 -13.75 -0.94 11.94
C ILE A 60 -14.62 0.32 11.80
N GLU A 61 -14.19 1.42 12.42
CA GLU A 61 -14.80 2.74 12.40
C GLU A 61 -14.80 3.40 11.01
N GLU A 62 -13.88 3.01 10.11
CA GLU A 62 -13.81 3.56 8.75
C GLU A 62 -14.76 2.84 7.78
N ILE A 63 -15.21 1.62 8.10
CA ILE A 63 -16.04 0.79 7.20
C ILE A 63 -17.35 1.49 6.83
N LYS A 64 -17.98 2.19 7.79
CA LYS A 64 -19.22 2.93 7.52
C LYS A 64 -19.00 4.04 6.49
N LYS A 65 -17.89 4.79 6.61
CA LYS A 65 -17.53 5.89 5.69
C LYS A 65 -17.27 5.39 4.28
N ILE A 66 -16.59 4.24 4.14
CA ILE A 66 -16.30 3.64 2.82
C ILE A 66 -17.57 3.35 2.03
N LYS A 67 -18.65 2.93 2.71
CA LYS A 67 -19.92 2.57 2.07
C LYS A 67 -20.75 3.77 1.59
N GLU A 68 -20.30 5.00 1.86
CA GLU A 68 -20.94 6.20 1.32
C GLU A 68 -20.83 6.21 -0.21
N SER A 69 -21.88 6.67 -0.89
CA SER A 69 -22.03 6.58 -2.35
C SER A 69 -21.03 7.42 -3.15
N ASP A 70 -20.34 8.34 -2.48
CA ASP A 70 -19.40 9.28 -3.05
C ASP A 70 -17.96 8.71 -3.12
N ASN A 71 -17.78 7.43 -2.77
CA ASN A 71 -16.51 6.72 -2.86
C ASN A 71 -16.46 5.81 -4.09
N CYS A 72 -15.31 5.80 -4.76
CA CYS A 72 -15.04 4.93 -5.91
C CYS A 72 -13.90 3.98 -5.55
N TYR A 73 -14.17 2.69 -5.44
CA TYR A 73 -13.16 1.73 -5.01
C TYR A 73 -13.35 0.35 -5.62
N GLN A 74 -12.26 -0.41 -5.66
CA GLN A 74 -12.27 -1.82 -6.04
C GLN A 74 -11.77 -2.68 -4.89
N LEU A 75 -12.52 -3.72 -4.55
CA LEU A 75 -12.06 -4.74 -3.60
C LEU A 75 -11.13 -5.73 -4.31
N ILE A 76 -9.98 -5.97 -3.70
CA ILE A 76 -8.97 -6.92 -4.17
C ILE A 76 -8.70 -7.98 -3.11
N LYS A 77 -8.57 -9.23 -3.55
CA LYS A 77 -8.19 -10.35 -2.71
C LYS A 77 -6.67 -10.47 -2.66
N ARG A 78 -6.10 -10.57 -1.47
CA ARG A 78 -4.68 -10.85 -1.24
C ARG A 78 -4.52 -12.18 -0.51
N SER A 79 -3.81 -13.09 -1.15
CA SER A 79 -3.48 -14.43 -0.63
C SER A 79 -2.04 -14.80 -0.97
N GLY A 80 -1.58 -15.94 -0.49
CA GLY A 80 -0.30 -16.53 -0.87
C GLY A 80 0.26 -17.40 0.23
N PHE A 81 1.51 -17.83 0.04
CA PHE A 81 2.28 -18.59 1.02
C PHE A 81 3.25 -17.68 1.77
N VAL A 82 3.70 -18.12 2.92
CA VAL A 82 4.78 -17.46 3.67
C VAL A 82 6.11 -17.81 3.01
N ASN A 83 6.89 -16.78 2.65
CA ASN A 83 8.20 -16.95 2.04
C ASN A 83 9.30 -16.89 3.12
N SER A 84 9.27 -17.85 4.04
CA SER A 84 10.24 -18.00 5.13
C SER A 84 10.33 -19.47 5.48
N SER A 85 11.51 -20.08 5.35
CA SER A 85 11.75 -21.47 5.76
C SER A 85 11.74 -21.65 7.28
N LEU A 86 11.81 -20.57 8.04
CA LEU A 86 11.75 -20.58 9.51
C LEU A 86 10.31 -20.55 10.03
N TYR A 87 9.33 -20.26 9.17
CA TYR A 87 7.93 -20.13 9.58
C TYR A 87 7.29 -21.47 9.90
N SER A 88 7.61 -22.52 9.13
CA SER A 88 7.05 -23.87 9.28
C SER A 88 7.91 -24.88 8.50
N GLU A 89 7.86 -26.16 8.89
CA GLU A 89 8.58 -27.23 8.18
C GLU A 89 8.09 -27.41 6.73
N GLN A 90 6.80 -27.17 6.50
CA GLN A 90 6.15 -27.25 5.19
C GLN A 90 5.73 -25.87 4.69
N ALA A 91 5.47 -25.73 3.40
CA ALA A 91 5.00 -24.48 2.82
C ALA A 91 3.60 -24.11 3.33
N GLU A 92 3.52 -23.10 4.19
CA GLU A 92 2.27 -22.69 4.82
C GLU A 92 1.61 -21.50 4.13
N LYS A 93 0.28 -21.56 4.04
CA LYS A 93 -0.53 -20.46 3.51
C LYS A 93 -0.68 -19.39 4.59
N ARG A 94 -0.58 -18.11 4.22
CA ARG A 94 -0.95 -17.02 5.15
C ARG A 94 -2.43 -16.68 5.03
N LYS A 95 -2.99 -16.04 6.08
CA LYS A 95 -4.39 -15.60 6.08
C LYS A 95 -4.72 -14.76 4.84
N GLN A 96 -5.87 -15.06 4.23
CA GLN A 96 -6.38 -14.31 3.07
C GLN A 96 -7.13 -13.09 3.55
N VAL A 97 -6.97 -11.97 2.86
CA VAL A 97 -7.63 -10.70 3.21
C VAL A 97 -8.17 -10.01 1.98
N TYR A 98 -9.22 -9.22 2.15
CA TYR A 98 -9.72 -8.30 1.16
C TYR A 98 -9.30 -6.88 1.53
N MET A 99 -8.89 -6.11 0.53
CA MET A 99 -8.36 -4.75 0.67
C MET A 99 -8.96 -3.87 -0.44
N LEU A 100 -8.91 -2.56 -0.29
CA LEU A 100 -9.15 -1.64 -1.40
C LEU A 100 -7.88 -1.51 -2.24
N SER A 101 -8.02 -1.44 -3.56
CA SER A 101 -6.90 -1.28 -4.50
C SER A 101 -6.34 0.15 -4.51
N SER A 102 -5.07 0.27 -4.90
CA SER A 102 -4.52 1.54 -5.38
C SER A 102 -5.34 2.03 -6.58
N GLY A 103 -5.52 3.34 -6.69
CA GLY A 103 -6.41 3.97 -7.67
C GLY A 103 -7.83 4.21 -7.15
N SER A 104 -8.21 3.63 -6.00
CA SER A 104 -9.47 3.96 -5.35
C SER A 104 -9.44 5.42 -4.84
N VAL A 105 -10.60 6.08 -4.81
CA VAL A 105 -10.78 7.43 -4.27
C VAL A 105 -11.81 7.40 -3.14
N LEU A 106 -11.42 7.95 -1.98
CA LEU A 106 -12.26 8.07 -0.80
C LEU A 106 -12.55 9.53 -0.45
N ASN A 107 -13.71 9.80 0.14
CA ASN A 107 -14.17 11.11 0.58
C ASN A 107 -13.70 11.50 2.00
N PHE A 108 -12.79 10.71 2.58
CA PHE A 108 -12.13 10.96 3.85
C PHE A 108 -10.67 10.54 3.75
N LYS A 109 -9.80 11.09 4.61
CA LYS A 109 -8.40 10.64 4.70
C LYS A 109 -8.35 9.31 5.46
N PRO A 110 -8.02 8.19 4.81
CA PRO A 110 -7.97 6.90 5.48
C PRO A 110 -6.70 6.77 6.33
N GLU A 111 -6.84 6.15 7.50
CA GLU A 111 -5.73 5.80 8.39
C GLU A 111 -5.29 4.34 8.19
N GLY A 112 -6.27 3.44 8.10
CA GLY A 112 -6.07 2.01 7.92
C GLY A 112 -5.33 1.32 9.06
N LYS A 113 -4.95 0.06 8.82
CA LYS A 113 -4.28 -0.79 9.82
C LYS A 113 -3.28 -1.75 9.20
N ILE A 114 -2.28 -2.13 10.00
CA ILE A 114 -1.43 -3.28 9.70
C ILE A 114 -2.24 -4.54 10.04
N LEU A 115 -2.18 -5.52 9.15
CA LEU A 115 -2.87 -6.79 9.30
C LEU A 115 -1.89 -7.85 9.78
N ASP A 116 -2.27 -8.59 10.82
CA ASP A 116 -1.64 -9.87 11.15
C ASP A 116 -2.25 -10.98 10.30
N LEU A 117 -1.38 -11.67 9.57
CA LEU A 117 -1.69 -12.75 8.65
C LEU A 117 -1.16 -14.11 9.10
N SER A 118 -0.60 -14.18 10.30
CA SER A 118 -0.17 -15.43 10.89
C SER A 118 -1.32 -16.41 11.05
N LEU A 119 -0.98 -17.69 10.91
CA LEU A 119 -1.85 -18.82 11.19
C LEU A 119 -1.18 -19.69 12.26
N HIS A 120 -0.41 -20.70 11.85
CA HIS A 120 0.16 -21.71 12.74
C HIS A 120 1.70 -21.75 12.71
N GLY A 121 2.35 -20.68 12.23
CA GLY A 121 3.80 -20.65 12.09
C GLY A 121 4.54 -19.99 13.24
N ASN A 122 5.87 -20.09 13.18
CA ASN A 122 6.78 -19.75 14.27
C ASN A 122 7.02 -18.25 14.49
N HIS A 123 6.49 -17.38 13.62
CA HIS A 123 6.64 -15.93 13.77
C HIS A 123 5.48 -15.16 13.16
N SER A 124 5.33 -13.89 13.54
CA SER A 124 4.28 -13.02 13.01
C SER A 124 4.49 -12.71 11.52
N ILE A 125 3.40 -12.56 10.77
CA ILE A 125 3.40 -12.15 9.36
C ILE A 125 2.51 -10.94 9.20
N TYR A 126 3.11 -9.80 8.85
CA TYR A 126 2.37 -8.56 8.70
C TYR A 126 2.13 -8.20 7.24
N ARG A 127 1.01 -7.53 6.99
CA ARG A 127 0.74 -6.83 5.73
C ARG A 127 0.36 -5.39 6.00
N MET A 128 1.02 -4.49 5.27
CA MET A 128 0.68 -3.07 5.30
C MET A 128 -0.73 -2.87 4.72
N GLY A 129 -1.60 -2.24 5.50
CA GLY A 129 -2.90 -1.75 5.07
C GLY A 129 -3.15 -0.29 5.44
N LYS A 130 -2.11 0.41 5.92
CA LYS A 130 -2.10 1.87 6.07
C LYS A 130 -1.68 2.48 4.72
N PRO A 131 -2.55 3.23 4.04
CA PRO A 131 -2.27 3.66 2.67
C PRO A 131 -1.48 4.96 2.63
N ILE A 132 -0.61 5.08 1.63
CA ILE A 132 -0.16 6.37 1.11
C ILE A 132 -1.31 6.95 0.26
N VAL A 133 -1.62 8.23 0.45
CA VAL A 133 -2.73 8.91 -0.22
C VAL A 133 -2.34 10.28 -0.74
N LEU A 134 -2.97 10.69 -1.84
CA LEU A 134 -2.88 12.04 -2.41
C LEU A 134 -4.21 12.77 -2.26
N GLY A 135 -4.17 14.02 -1.80
CA GLY A 135 -5.33 14.91 -1.87
C GLY A 135 -5.59 15.33 -3.32
N VAL A 136 -6.78 15.04 -3.84
CA VAL A 136 -7.16 15.32 -5.24
C VAL A 136 -8.42 16.17 -5.35
N LYS A 137 -8.61 16.83 -6.49
CA LYS A 137 -9.88 17.46 -6.90
C LYS A 137 -10.44 16.67 -8.08
N ILE A 138 -11.71 16.32 -8.02
CA ILE A 138 -12.44 15.53 -9.03
C ILE A 138 -13.70 16.30 -9.40
#